data_AF-A0ABD6THZ1-F1
#
_entry.id   AF-A0ABD6THZ1-F1
#
_cell.length_a   1.000
_cell.length_b   1.000
_cell.length_c   1.000
_cell.angle_alpha   90.00
_cell.angle_beta   90.00
_cell.angle_gamma   90.00
#
_symmetry.space_group_name_H-M   'P 1'
#
loop_
_entity.id
_entity.type
_entity.pdbx_description
1 polymer ?
#
loop_
_entity_poly.entity_id
_entity_poly.type
_entity_poly.pdbx_seq_one_letter_code
_entity_poly.pdbx_strand_id
1 'polypeptide(L)' 'MCACNGTGVIQNGVGMGMYQFGPCVCEAGNQTHEEVDRKRHAVIARLMEIHRMQQEEKQGVVA' A
#
# COMPACT_ATOMS: atom_id res chain seq x y z
N MET A 1 -9.84 9.03 9.84
CA MET A 1 -9.80 8.57 11.25
C MET A 1 -8.43 7.90 11.46
N CYS A 2 -7.44 8.48 12.17
CA CYS A 2 -6.15 7.77 12.35
C CYS A 2 -6.37 6.55 13.25
N ALA A 3 -5.89 5.37 12.85
CA ALA A 3 -5.92 4.14 13.64
C ALA A 3 -5.07 4.19 14.93
N CYS A 4 -4.41 5.32 15.20
CA CYS A 4 -3.39 5.48 16.23
C CYS A 4 -3.53 6.77 17.06
N ASN A 5 -4.65 7.50 16.94
CA ASN A 5 -5.01 8.69 17.76
C ASN A 5 -3.89 9.74 17.96
N GLY A 6 -2.98 9.91 16.98
CA GLY A 6 -1.83 10.81 17.08
C GLY A 6 -0.66 10.33 17.95
N THR A 7 -0.77 9.16 18.58
CA THR A 7 0.22 8.61 19.53
C THR A 7 1.25 7.65 18.90
N GLY A 8 1.06 7.23 17.65
CA GLY A 8 1.91 6.21 17.00
C GLY A 8 1.65 4.77 17.49
N VAL A 9 0.54 4.54 18.19
CA VAL A 9 0.14 3.23 18.70
C VAL A 9 -1.06 2.73 17.90
N ILE A 10 -0.84 1.87 16.90
CA ILE A 10 -1.92 1.27 16.10
C ILE A 10 -2.62 0.24 16.97
N GLN A 11 -3.89 0.48 17.31
CA GLN A 11 -4.71 -0.48 18.02
C GLN A 11 -5.41 -1.40 17.03
N ASN A 12 -4.87 -2.60 16.83
CA ASN A 12 -5.56 -3.61 16.04
C ASN A 12 -6.75 -4.12 16.87
N GLY A 13 -7.98 -3.76 16.45
CA GLY A 13 -9.25 -4.00 17.16
C GLY A 13 -9.69 -5.46 17.33
N VAL A 14 -8.75 -6.40 17.34
CA VAL A 14 -8.91 -7.86 17.45
C VAL A 14 -9.28 -8.29 18.89
N GLY A 15 -9.64 -7.36 19.78
CA GLY A 15 -10.07 -7.62 21.16
C GLY A 15 -8.99 -8.11 22.14
N MET A 16 -7.84 -8.59 21.64
CA MET A 16 -6.76 -9.20 22.44
C MET A 16 -5.69 -8.21 22.94
N GLY A 17 -5.95 -6.90 22.94
CA GLY A 17 -5.00 -5.89 23.44
C GLY A 17 -3.70 -5.76 22.63
N MET A 18 -3.71 -6.20 21.37
CA MET A 18 -2.53 -6.20 20.49
C MET A 18 -2.27 -4.80 19.92
N TYR A 19 -1.23 -4.13 20.43
CA TYR A 19 -0.76 -2.83 19.94
C TYR A 19 0.43 -3.02 18.99
N GLN A 20 0.38 -2.41 17.81
CA GLN A 20 1.54 -2.26 16.93
C GLN A 20 2.10 -0.84 17.03
N PHE A 21 3.38 -0.72 17.38
CA PHE A 21 4.09 0.55 17.31
C PHE A 21 4.49 0.82 15.86
N GLY A 22 4.09 1.97 15.33
CA GLY A 22 4.38 2.38 13.97
C GLY A 22 4.01 3.85 13.74
N PRO A 23 4.45 4.48 12.65
CA PRO A 23 4.04 5.86 12.35
C PRO A 23 2.50 5.98 12.29
N CYS A 24 1.87 6.96 12.97
CA CYS A 24 0.42 7.23 12.80
C CYS A 24 0.24 7.80 11.39
N VAL A 25 0.00 6.92 10.42
CA VAL A 25 -0.29 7.32 9.04
C VAL A 25 -1.72 7.85 8.98
N CYS A 26 -1.95 9.00 9.64
CA CYS A 26 -3.22 9.73 9.68
C CYS A 26 -3.77 9.92 8.26
N GLU A 27 -2.86 10.21 7.33
CA GLU A 27 -3.15 10.42 5.91
C GLU A 27 -3.64 9.16 5.20
N ALA A 28 -3.17 7.95 5.59
CA ALA A 28 -3.71 6.69 5.09
C ALA A 28 -5.07 6.36 5.74
N GLY A 29 -5.22 6.61 7.05
CA GLY A 29 -6.48 6.46 7.77
C GLY A 29 -7.56 7.50 7.40
N ASN A 30 -7.26 8.45 6.53
CA ASN A 30 -8.20 9.43 5.99
C ASN A 30 -8.60 9.15 4.53
N GLN A 31 -8.03 8.13 3.88
CA GLN A 31 -8.41 7.72 2.52
C GLN A 31 -9.54 6.70 2.57
N THR A 32 -10.45 6.74 1.59
CA THR A 32 -11.50 5.72 1.50
C THR A 32 -10.93 4.42 0.92
N HIS A 33 -11.60 3.29 1.17
CA HIS A 33 -11.17 1.99 0.61
C HIS A 33 -11.15 2.02 -0.93
N GLU A 34 -12.09 2.74 -1.56
CA GLU A 34 -12.19 2.92 -3.02
C GLU A 34 -11.07 3.80 -3.58
N GLU A 35 -10.58 4.78 -2.82
CA GLU A 35 -9.40 5.57 -3.19
C GLU A 35 -8.12 4.74 -3.13
N VAL A 36 -7.95 3.96 -2.06
CA VAL A 36 -6.80 3.05 -1.89
C VAL A 36 -6.82 1.95 -2.96
N ASP A 37 -7.99 1.36 -3.25
CA ASP A 37 -8.13 0.31 -4.26
C ASP A 37 -7.85 0.82 -5.68
N ARG A 38 -8.35 2.02 -6.05
CA ARG A 38 -8.00 2.66 -7.33
C ARG A 38 -6.50 2.93 -7.45
N LYS A 39 -5.85 3.42 -6.38
CA LYS A 39 -4.39 3.59 -6.33
C LYS A 39 -3.66 2.26 -6.49
N ARG A 40 -4.13 1.18 -5.82
CA ARG A 40 -3.56 -0.17 -5.93
C ARG A 40 -3.60 -0.67 -7.38
N HIS A 41 -4.75 -0.56 -8.05
CA HIS A 41 -4.88 -0.96 -9.45
C HIS A 41 -3.94 -0.18 -10.38
N ALA A 42 -3.81 1.14 -10.20
CA ALA A 42 -2.88 1.95 -10.99
C ALA A 42 -1.41 1.57 -10.79
N VAL A 43 -1.00 1.23 -9.56
CA VAL A 43 0.36 0.74 -9.25
C VAL A 43 0.59 -0.64 -9.85
N ILE A 44 -0.37 -1.57 -9.72
CA ILE A 44 -0.29 -2.92 -10.31
C ILE A 44 -0.13 -2.84 -11.83
N ALA A 45 -0.92 -2.00 -12.52
CA ALA A 45 -0.81 -1.82 -13.97
C ALA A 45 0.59 -1.34 -14.40
N ARG A 46 1.18 -0.37 -13.68
CA ARG A 46 2.56 0.09 -13.93
C ARG A 46 3.59 -1.00 -13.67
N LEU A 47 3.44 -1.78 -12.60
CA LEU A 47 4.35 -2.88 -12.28
C LEU A 47 4.28 -4.02 -13.29
N MET A 48 3.09 -4.34 -13.81
CA MET A 48 2.92 -5.32 -14.90
C MET A 48 3.62 -4.87 -16.18
N GLU A 49 3.51 -3.59 -16.54
CA GLU A 49 4.17 -3.05 -17.74
C GLU A 49 5.70 -2.99 -17.58
N ILE A 50 6.20 -2.58 -16.42
CA ILE A 50 7.64 -2.66 -16.10
C ILE A 50 8.13 -4.12 -16.18
N HIS A 51 7.34 -5.07 -15.66
CA HIS A 51 7.68 -6.48 -15.75
C HIS A 51 7.71 -6.97 -17.20
N ARG A 52 6.75 -6.58 -18.04
CA ARG A 52 6.73 -6.89 -19.48
C ARG A 52 8.00 -6.41 -20.16
N MET A 53 8.35 -5.13 -20.01
CA MET A 53 9.57 -4.55 -20.57
C MET A 53 10.83 -5.30 -20.09
N GLN A 54 10.94 -5.61 -18.80
CA GLN A 54 12.05 -6.39 -18.25
C GLN A 54 12.16 -7.81 -18.82
N GLN A 55 11.07 -8.43 -19.26
CA GLN A 55 11.13 -9.73 -19.94
C GLN A 55 11.52 -9.57 -21.42
N GLU A 56 11.08 -8.51 -22.08
CA GLU A 56 11.45 -8.20 -23.48
C GLU A 56 12.94 -7.85 -23.59
N GLU A 57 13.49 -7.09 -22.64
CA GLU A 57 14.94 -6.84 -22.48
C GLU A 57 15.71 -8.16 -22.29
N LYS A 58 15.27 -9.03 -21.36
CA LYS A 58 15.90 -10.34 -21.11
C LYS A 58 15.85 -11.29 -22.29
N GLN A 59 14.83 -11.19 -23.13
CA GLN A 59 14.66 -11.99 -24.33
C GLN A 59 15.42 -11.42 -25.53
N GLY A 60 16.08 -10.26 -25.40
CA GLY A 60 16.75 -9.58 -26.51
C GLY A 60 15.81 -9.05 -27.58
N VAL A 61 14.54 -8.81 -27.22
CA VAL A 61 13.49 -8.27 -28.10
C VAL A 61 13.56 -6.74 -28.17
N VAL A 62 14.09 -6.10 -27.12
CA VAL A 62 14.45 -4.68 -27.12
C VAL A 62 15.91 -4.56 -27.57
N ALA A 63 16.15 -3.76 -28.62
CA ALA A 63 17.46 -3.51 -29.23
C ALA A 63 18.03 -2.13 -28.87
#